data_AF-A0A948B518-F1
#
_entry.id   AF-A0A948B518-F1
#
_cell.length_a   1.000
_cell.length_b   1.000
_cell.length_c   1.000
_cell.angle_alpha   90.00
_cell.angle_beta   90.00
_cell.angle_gamma   90.00
#
_symmetry.space_group_name_H-M   'P 1'
#
loop_
_entity.id
_entity.type
_entity.pdbx_description
1 polymer ?
#
loop_
_entity_poly.entity_id
_entity_poly.type
_entity_poly.pdbx_seq_one_letter_code
_entity_poly.pdbx_strand_id
1 'polypeptide(L)'
;MRSKGQDLENRRGGGRLAILVLLAFSLVASAGEVWPVKTALDLNNPHKGFILWATDYAEGAPDNFYSSTVYHVYMPWREVETADQAFAWGRFETNHLKPILDDDPLATFILRPVADYPDGENSGITGFYTGGELQRDFPRFLIEPPLNLTYWTYTDCDGDGPGWTPDWNNAAMITQMTQFIAAIRGRYDGDPRITAIQAGLLGLWGEWHQSGCETHEPGSAAKVAVRDAYRLFTNTPIQIRYARDPDSIGVQFGFHEDYFPSFTAPCIYGFPDCDDTGDWSLYYGFTMVNTAAVNNWRFNPITGESPEDDQKRTWSNDFNDVMTVIRDYHFTGLGPAGGHEWSGNQVKLQAMKRALGYNLHLERVAWPDRIWLDWPFDVTVVFTNSGSAPCYHRFPVELALCYTNGTPAWTGTLSCDLRQALPGALLEHTESVTISGAATGVYSVRLGVLDPRTGQPGVRLQSAGEDANRRCVCGLVVLSPDPAHADSNGDGVPDLWYLTYGLDPTNPVVGTLDGDEDGFTNRDEWRAGTHPTNGQSYLCVAGIASPDGESNIALRWVGVSGVLYNVERLTNLAVQPQSAMKIATNLAGQGDWITHGDTGALGPGPWMYRVGVE
;
A
#
# COMPACT_ATOMS: atom_id res chain seq x y z
N MET A 1 73.54 19.95 -21.56
CA MET A 1 74.34 19.07 -22.44
C MET A 1 73.62 18.94 -23.77
N ARG A 2 74.27 19.36 -24.87
CA ARG A 2 74.09 19.01 -26.31
C ARG A 2 72.66 18.82 -26.86
N SER A 3 72.25 19.34 -28.02
CA SER A 3 72.92 20.04 -29.11
C SER A 3 71.87 20.47 -30.16
N LYS A 4 72.08 21.65 -30.75
CA LYS A 4 71.95 22.06 -32.17
C LYS A 4 71.04 21.28 -33.14
N GLY A 5 70.32 22.05 -33.96
CA GLY A 5 70.05 21.72 -35.37
C GLY A 5 68.94 22.53 -36.03
N GLN A 6 69.30 23.63 -36.70
CA GLN A 6 68.53 24.27 -37.79
C GLN A 6 68.24 23.23 -38.91
N ASP A 7 67.31 23.34 -39.87
CA ASP A 7 66.79 24.48 -40.61
C ASP A 7 65.69 23.99 -41.60
N LEU A 8 64.99 24.94 -42.24
CA LEU A 8 64.28 24.90 -43.54
C LEU A 8 62.75 24.71 -43.65
N GLU A 9 62.17 25.73 -44.30
CA GLU A 9 60.81 25.96 -44.79
C GLU A 9 60.33 24.93 -45.83
N ASN A 10 59.03 24.56 -45.83
CA ASN A 10 58.03 25.08 -46.79
C ASN A 10 56.65 24.36 -46.70
N ARG A 11 55.60 25.19 -46.58
CA ARG A 11 54.26 25.12 -47.22
C ARG A 11 53.21 24.04 -46.91
N ARG A 12 51.97 24.58 -46.80
CA ARG A 12 50.61 24.00 -46.79
C ARG A 12 50.21 23.43 -45.43
N GLY A 13 49.24 23.96 -44.70
CA GLY A 13 47.92 24.43 -45.12
C GLY A 13 46.90 23.44 -44.52
N GLY A 14 46.10 23.88 -43.55
CA GLY A 14 45.09 23.03 -42.92
C GLY A 14 44.68 23.54 -41.55
N GLY A 15 43.66 24.40 -41.52
CA GLY A 15 42.99 24.80 -40.30
C GLY A 15 42.40 23.58 -39.60
N ARG A 16 42.69 23.44 -38.31
CA ARG A 16 42.08 22.42 -37.46
C ARG A 16 40.93 23.05 -36.69
N LEU A 17 39.73 22.61 -37.09
CA LEU A 17 38.50 22.47 -36.32
C LEU A 17 38.64 22.84 -34.84
N ALA A 18 38.00 23.94 -34.45
CA ALA A 18 37.41 24.03 -33.12
C ALA A 18 36.18 23.13 -33.15
N ILE A 19 36.27 21.96 -32.51
CA ILE A 19 35.11 21.11 -32.24
C ILE A 19 34.29 21.86 -31.20
N LEU A 20 33.24 22.54 -31.66
CA LEU A 20 32.15 22.99 -30.81
C LEU A 20 31.38 21.72 -30.44
N VAL A 21 31.62 21.21 -29.23
CA VAL A 21 30.74 20.21 -28.63
C VAL A 21 29.44 20.96 -28.32
N LEU A 22 28.48 20.88 -29.25
CA LEU A 22 27.09 21.18 -28.97
C LEU A 22 26.62 20.12 -27.95
N LEU A 23 26.66 20.51 -26.67
CA LEU A 23 25.89 19.88 -25.63
C LEU A 23 24.42 20.05 -26.01
N ALA A 24 23.87 19.05 -26.68
CA ALA A 24 22.43 18.83 -26.70
C ALA A 24 22.02 18.61 -25.25
N PHE A 25 21.54 19.67 -24.59
CA PHE A 25 20.72 19.52 -23.41
C PHE A 25 19.42 18.88 -23.88
N SER A 26 19.41 17.54 -23.92
CA SER A 26 18.18 16.80 -23.71
C SER A 26 17.59 17.35 -22.41
N LEU A 27 16.43 18.02 -22.51
CA LEU A 27 15.59 18.35 -21.37
C LEU A 27 15.24 17.03 -20.70
N VAL A 28 16.09 16.61 -19.77
CA VAL A 28 15.76 15.53 -18.85
C VAL A 28 14.61 16.10 -18.06
N ALA A 29 13.39 15.60 -18.29
CA ALA A 29 12.29 15.79 -17.37
C ALA A 29 12.83 15.35 -16.01
N SER A 30 13.13 16.31 -15.14
CA SER A 30 13.63 16.02 -13.82
C SER A 30 12.46 15.42 -13.04
N ALA A 31 12.69 14.22 -12.51
CA ALA A 31 11.76 13.58 -11.60
C ALA A 31 12.06 14.08 -10.19
N GLY A 32 11.05 14.60 -9.51
CA GLY A 32 11.09 14.80 -8.08
C GLY A 32 11.31 13.44 -7.42
N GLU A 33 12.38 13.31 -6.65
CA GLU A 33 12.68 12.10 -5.90
C GLU A 33 13.08 12.48 -4.47
N VAL A 34 12.56 11.74 -3.51
CA VAL A 34 12.93 11.87 -2.10
C VAL A 34 13.23 10.51 -1.51
N TRP A 35 14.22 10.52 -0.62
CA TRP A 35 14.66 9.39 0.18
C TRP A 35 14.46 9.78 1.65
N PRO A 36 13.24 9.60 2.21
CA PRO A 36 12.96 10.04 3.57
C PRO A 36 13.95 9.41 4.55
N VAL A 37 14.44 10.20 5.52
CA VAL A 37 15.40 9.67 6.49
C VAL A 37 14.70 8.69 7.42
N LYS A 38 15.27 7.50 7.56
CA LYS A 38 14.77 6.49 8.49
C LYS A 38 14.87 6.95 9.95
N THR A 39 13.81 6.72 10.73
CA THR A 39 13.77 7.03 12.16
C THR A 39 13.85 5.77 13.03
N ALA A 40 13.97 5.97 14.34
CA ALA A 40 13.91 4.91 15.36
C ALA A 40 12.84 5.20 16.42
N LEU A 41 11.73 5.84 16.01
CA LEU A 41 10.65 6.22 16.91
C LEU A 41 9.92 4.98 17.43
N ASP A 42 9.43 5.04 18.66
CA ASP A 42 8.48 4.06 19.19
C ASP A 42 7.07 4.48 18.74
N LEU A 43 6.61 3.91 17.62
CA LEU A 43 5.34 4.25 16.99
C LEU A 43 4.24 3.28 17.44
N ASN A 44 3.15 3.82 17.98
CA ASN A 44 1.96 3.06 18.34
C ASN A 44 1.10 2.83 17.09
N ASN A 45 1.44 1.78 16.35
CA ASN A 45 0.71 1.34 15.18
C ASN A 45 -0.24 0.18 15.56
N PRO A 46 -1.42 0.07 14.92
CA PRO A 46 -2.42 -0.93 15.26
C PRO A 46 -1.97 -2.37 14.94
N HIS A 47 -2.62 -3.36 15.56
CA HIS A 47 -2.47 -4.79 15.27
C HIS A 47 -1.06 -5.39 15.49
N LYS A 48 -0.19 -4.72 16.26
CA LYS A 48 1.17 -5.21 16.57
C LYS A 48 1.68 -4.70 17.91
N GLY A 49 2.76 -5.33 18.39
CA GLY A 49 3.46 -4.92 19.62
C GLY A 49 3.00 -5.72 20.83
N PHE A 50 3.04 -5.11 22.01
CA PHE A 50 2.52 -5.79 23.20
C PHE A 50 1.00 -5.92 23.14
N ILE A 51 0.45 -6.90 23.82
CA ILE A 51 -0.99 -7.19 23.91
C ILE A 51 -1.37 -7.02 25.38
N LEU A 52 -2.54 -6.44 25.69
CA LEU A 52 -3.02 -6.22 27.05
C LEU A 52 -4.20 -7.13 27.37
N TRP A 53 -4.35 -7.53 28.63
CA TRP A 53 -5.58 -8.17 29.12
C TRP A 53 -6.74 -7.20 29.03
N ALA A 54 -7.89 -7.66 28.54
CA ALA A 54 -9.03 -6.78 28.34
C ALA A 54 -10.40 -7.42 28.58
N THR A 55 -10.41 -8.71 28.88
CA THR A 55 -11.61 -9.47 29.20
C THR A 55 -12.45 -8.83 30.31
N ASP A 56 -11.80 -8.30 31.34
CA ASP A 56 -12.38 -7.69 32.55
C ASP A 56 -12.16 -6.18 32.64
N TYR A 57 -11.85 -5.51 31.52
CA TYR A 57 -11.49 -4.09 31.49
C TYR A 57 -12.52 -3.17 32.18
N ALA A 58 -13.79 -3.54 32.18
CA ALA A 58 -14.87 -2.79 32.83
C ALA A 58 -14.69 -2.69 34.37
N GLU A 59 -13.99 -3.64 34.99
CA GLU A 59 -13.66 -3.65 36.43
C GLU A 59 -12.35 -2.90 36.73
N GLY A 60 -11.52 -2.67 35.71
CA GLY A 60 -10.30 -1.88 35.81
C GLY A 60 -9.42 -2.00 34.57
N ALA A 61 -8.91 -0.87 34.08
CA ALA A 61 -7.96 -0.88 32.96
C ALA A 61 -6.62 -1.50 33.39
N PRO A 62 -5.99 -2.35 32.55
CA PRO A 62 -4.64 -2.86 32.80
C PRO A 62 -3.62 -1.72 32.73
N ASP A 63 -2.49 -1.92 33.42
CA ASP A 63 -1.38 -0.99 33.31
C ASP A 63 -0.79 -1.01 31.88
N ASN A 64 -0.77 0.15 31.21
CA ASN A 64 -0.27 0.29 29.84
C ASN A 64 1.07 1.06 29.80
N PHE A 65 2.12 0.50 30.41
CA PHE A 65 3.44 1.14 30.54
C PHE A 65 4.15 1.41 29.21
N TYR A 66 3.80 0.69 28.15
CA TYR A 66 4.49 0.72 26.85
C TYR A 66 3.58 1.13 25.69
N SER A 67 2.42 1.72 25.98
CA SER A 67 1.46 2.23 24.99
C SER A 67 1.05 1.21 23.93
N SER A 68 0.66 0.01 24.37
CA SER A 68 -0.04 -0.97 23.53
C SER A 68 -1.41 -0.45 23.09
N THR A 69 -1.86 -0.96 21.95
CA THR A 69 -3.21 -0.73 21.37
C THR A 69 -3.89 -2.06 21.01
N VAL A 70 -3.31 -3.19 21.42
CA VAL A 70 -3.86 -4.53 21.14
C VAL A 70 -4.35 -5.13 22.44
N TYR A 71 -5.58 -5.60 22.45
CA TYR A 71 -6.30 -6.08 23.62
C TYR A 71 -6.80 -7.50 23.37
N HIS A 72 -6.51 -8.42 24.28
CA HIS A 72 -7.03 -9.78 24.23
C HIS A 72 -8.32 -9.88 25.03
N VAL A 73 -9.34 -10.49 24.42
CA VAL A 73 -10.68 -10.65 24.99
C VAL A 73 -11.11 -12.09 24.81
N TYR A 74 -11.38 -12.76 25.92
CA TYR A 74 -12.16 -13.99 25.91
C TYR A 74 -13.60 -13.68 25.48
N MET A 75 -14.14 -14.50 24.58
CA MET A 75 -15.50 -14.40 24.08
C MET A 75 -16.27 -15.66 24.50
N PRO A 76 -16.93 -15.66 25.67
CA PRO A 76 -17.69 -16.81 26.13
C PRO A 76 -18.85 -17.09 25.19
N TRP A 77 -18.94 -18.31 24.69
CA TRP A 77 -20.01 -18.69 23.78
C TRP A 77 -21.39 -18.47 24.41
N ARG A 78 -21.55 -18.79 25.72
CA ARG A 78 -22.79 -18.55 26.46
C ARG A 78 -23.28 -17.10 26.49
N GLU A 79 -22.38 -16.12 26.41
CA GLU A 79 -22.76 -14.71 26.40
C GLU A 79 -23.26 -14.30 25.02
N VAL A 80 -22.57 -14.78 23.98
CA VAL A 80 -22.80 -14.38 22.61
C VAL A 80 -24.00 -15.09 22.00
N GLU A 81 -24.21 -16.37 22.26
CA GLU A 81 -25.34 -17.15 21.73
C GLU A 81 -26.27 -17.57 22.87
N THR A 82 -27.41 -16.88 22.98
CA THR A 82 -28.33 -17.00 24.13
C THR A 82 -29.40 -18.08 23.92
N ALA A 83 -29.66 -18.42 22.67
CA ALA A 83 -30.47 -19.56 22.21
C ALA A 83 -29.95 -19.97 20.82
N ASP A 84 -30.31 -21.15 20.33
CA ASP A 84 -29.84 -21.66 19.03
C ASP A 84 -30.05 -20.63 17.90
N GLN A 85 -28.94 -20.20 17.30
CA GLN A 85 -28.83 -19.16 16.28
C GLN A 85 -29.34 -17.76 16.68
N ALA A 86 -29.48 -17.50 17.98
CA ALA A 86 -29.91 -16.21 18.55
C ALA A 86 -28.75 -15.49 19.25
N PHE A 87 -28.14 -14.55 18.54
CA PHE A 87 -26.89 -13.91 18.95
C PHE A 87 -27.08 -12.53 19.60
N ALA A 88 -26.40 -12.30 20.73
CA ALA A 88 -26.40 -11.07 21.51
C ALA A 88 -25.14 -10.20 21.26
N TRP A 89 -24.71 -10.05 20.00
CA TRP A 89 -23.48 -9.32 19.63
C TRP A 89 -23.35 -7.94 20.27
N GLY A 90 -24.43 -7.15 20.24
CA GLY A 90 -24.40 -5.79 20.80
C GLY A 90 -24.17 -5.77 22.31
N ARG A 91 -24.61 -6.80 23.03
CA ARG A 91 -24.35 -6.95 24.48
C ARG A 91 -22.87 -7.26 24.70
N PHE A 92 -22.33 -8.27 24.03
CA PHE A 92 -20.90 -8.62 24.10
C PHE A 92 -20.01 -7.42 23.78
N GLU A 93 -20.28 -6.71 22.69
CA GLU A 93 -19.48 -5.53 22.31
C GLU A 93 -19.62 -4.39 23.32
N THR A 94 -20.80 -4.20 23.92
CA THR A 94 -21.00 -3.19 24.96
C THR A 94 -20.24 -3.52 26.24
N ASN A 95 -20.14 -4.80 26.60
CA ASN A 95 -19.49 -5.26 27.81
C ASN A 95 -17.97 -5.27 27.68
N HIS A 96 -17.45 -5.74 26.55
CA HIS A 96 -16.03 -6.05 26.41
C HIS A 96 -15.27 -5.11 25.48
N LEU A 97 -15.87 -4.61 24.40
CA LEU A 97 -15.13 -3.79 23.42
C LEU A 97 -15.33 -2.29 23.65
N LYS A 98 -16.56 -1.89 23.98
CA LYS A 98 -16.93 -0.48 24.13
C LYS A 98 -16.16 0.23 25.25
N PRO A 99 -15.99 -0.33 26.46
CA PRO A 99 -15.27 0.38 27.53
C PRO A 99 -13.84 0.72 27.11
N ILE A 100 -13.19 -0.21 26.41
CA ILE A 100 -11.84 -0.01 25.88
C ILE A 100 -11.85 1.06 24.77
N LEU A 101 -12.81 1.02 23.84
CA LEU A 101 -12.90 2.00 22.75
C LEU A 101 -13.24 3.41 23.23
N ASP A 102 -13.92 3.55 24.38
CA ASP A 102 -14.21 4.86 24.97
C ASP A 102 -12.91 5.51 25.50
N ASP A 103 -12.00 4.72 26.07
CA ASP A 103 -10.73 5.19 26.64
C ASP A 103 -9.57 5.22 25.62
N ASP A 104 -9.55 4.24 24.71
CA ASP A 104 -8.60 4.08 23.60
C ASP A 104 -9.36 3.85 22.28
N PRO A 105 -9.77 4.93 21.59
CA PRO A 105 -10.51 4.84 20.34
C PRO A 105 -9.77 4.12 19.20
N LEU A 106 -8.46 3.92 19.35
CA LEU A 106 -7.64 3.23 18.37
C LEU A 106 -7.37 1.77 18.74
N ALA A 107 -7.89 1.27 19.87
CA ALA A 107 -7.78 -0.11 20.30
C ALA A 107 -8.18 -1.12 19.22
N THR A 108 -7.49 -2.24 19.21
CA THR A 108 -7.71 -3.39 18.33
C THR A 108 -7.72 -4.67 19.16
N PHE A 109 -8.45 -5.69 18.70
CA PHE A 109 -8.84 -6.81 19.55
C PHE A 109 -8.39 -8.15 18.98
N ILE A 110 -7.82 -8.99 19.85
CA ILE A 110 -7.72 -10.43 19.64
C ILE A 110 -8.89 -11.06 20.37
N LEU A 111 -9.78 -11.74 19.64
CA LEU A 111 -10.93 -12.41 20.24
C LEU A 111 -10.66 -13.91 20.31
N ARG A 112 -10.80 -14.52 21.49
CA ARG A 112 -10.76 -15.97 21.67
C ARG A 112 -12.14 -16.47 22.09
N PRO A 113 -12.96 -17.00 21.16
CA PRO A 113 -14.21 -17.66 21.51
C PRO A 113 -13.92 -18.87 22.37
N VAL A 114 -14.61 -19.04 23.50
CA VAL A 114 -14.40 -20.16 24.43
C VAL A 114 -15.71 -20.82 24.83
N ALA A 115 -15.65 -22.14 25.03
CA ALA A 115 -16.78 -22.98 25.45
C ALA A 115 -16.50 -23.76 26.75
N ASP A 116 -15.24 -23.82 27.17
CA ASP A 116 -14.76 -24.47 28.39
C ASP A 116 -13.62 -23.60 28.96
N TYR A 117 -13.96 -22.75 29.93
CA TYR A 117 -13.04 -21.82 30.57
C TYR A 117 -13.09 -22.08 32.08
N PRO A 118 -12.04 -22.66 32.68
CA PRO A 118 -12.10 -23.19 34.05
C PRO A 118 -12.03 -22.12 35.16
N ASP A 119 -12.18 -20.84 34.83
CA ASP A 119 -11.99 -19.72 35.74
C ASP A 119 -13.28 -19.32 36.49
N GLY A 120 -13.10 -18.80 37.70
CA GLY A 120 -14.18 -18.46 38.62
C GLY A 120 -14.68 -17.02 38.51
N GLU A 121 -15.32 -16.53 39.58
CA GLU A 121 -15.82 -15.14 39.71
C GLU A 121 -14.74 -14.08 39.42
N ASN A 122 -13.46 -14.43 39.66
CA ASN A 122 -12.32 -13.54 39.49
C ASN A 122 -12.06 -13.13 38.03
N SER A 123 -12.55 -13.89 37.05
CA SER A 123 -12.45 -13.54 35.63
C SER A 123 -13.27 -12.29 35.25
N GLY A 124 -14.23 -11.86 36.09
CA GLY A 124 -15.18 -10.78 35.78
C GLY A 124 -16.21 -11.13 34.69
N ILE A 125 -15.88 -12.08 33.80
CA ILE A 125 -16.71 -12.58 32.71
C ILE A 125 -18.10 -13.02 33.21
N THR A 126 -18.13 -13.62 34.40
CA THR A 126 -19.36 -14.16 35.02
C THR A 126 -20.41 -13.10 35.34
N GLY A 127 -20.04 -11.82 35.39
CA GLY A 127 -20.97 -10.70 35.56
C GLY A 127 -21.86 -10.42 34.35
N PHE A 128 -21.51 -10.94 33.16
CA PHE A 128 -22.17 -10.57 31.91
C PHE A 128 -23.27 -11.53 31.45
N TYR A 129 -23.54 -12.61 32.19
CA TYR A 129 -24.65 -13.54 31.91
C TYR A 129 -25.34 -14.03 33.20
N THR A 130 -26.55 -14.55 33.07
CA THR A 130 -27.38 -14.97 34.22
C THR A 130 -27.39 -16.50 34.35
N GLY A 131 -27.42 -17.01 35.59
CA GLY A 131 -27.58 -18.44 35.86
C GLY A 131 -26.81 -18.97 37.07
N GLY A 132 -25.77 -18.26 37.55
CA GLY A 132 -24.99 -18.67 38.72
C GLY A 132 -24.17 -19.96 38.53
N GLU A 133 -24.08 -20.45 37.30
CA GLU A 133 -23.34 -21.65 36.91
C GLU A 133 -21.94 -21.22 36.46
N LEU A 134 -21.12 -20.75 37.41
CA LEU A 134 -19.81 -20.16 37.13
C LEU A 134 -18.93 -21.11 36.31
N GLN A 135 -19.06 -22.41 36.58
CA GLN A 135 -18.26 -23.48 35.99
C GLN A 135 -18.62 -23.87 34.53
N ARG A 136 -19.57 -23.19 33.85
CA ARG A 136 -20.10 -23.61 32.53
C ARG A 136 -20.00 -22.52 31.46
N ASP A 137 -19.10 -22.62 30.48
CA ASP A 137 -18.89 -21.55 29.48
C ASP A 137 -19.53 -21.76 28.10
N PHE A 138 -20.07 -22.95 27.83
CA PHE A 138 -20.92 -23.21 26.66
C PHE A 138 -22.39 -22.82 26.92
N PRO A 139 -23.22 -22.45 25.91
CA PRO A 139 -24.62 -22.05 26.11
C PRO A 139 -25.54 -23.10 26.75
N ARG A 140 -26.50 -22.66 27.56
CA ARG A 140 -27.36 -23.57 28.34
C ARG A 140 -28.29 -24.40 27.47
N PHE A 141 -28.78 -23.83 26.38
CA PHE A 141 -29.72 -24.50 25.49
C PHE A 141 -29.14 -25.77 24.83
N LEU A 142 -27.80 -25.91 24.79
CA LEU A 142 -27.11 -27.09 24.28
C LEU A 142 -27.45 -28.36 25.08
N ILE A 143 -27.62 -28.23 26.40
CA ILE A 143 -27.91 -29.35 27.32
C ILE A 143 -29.40 -29.46 27.65
N GLU A 144 -30.23 -28.60 27.09
CA GLU A 144 -31.69 -28.62 27.25
C GLU A 144 -32.39 -29.15 25.99
N PRO A 145 -33.68 -29.53 26.07
CA PRO A 145 -34.44 -29.90 24.89
C PRO A 145 -34.46 -28.79 23.83
N PRO A 146 -34.34 -29.11 22.53
CA PRO A 146 -34.35 -30.47 21.97
C PRO A 146 -32.98 -31.16 21.88
N LEU A 147 -31.87 -30.46 22.13
CA LEU A 147 -30.52 -30.97 21.85
C LEU A 147 -30.05 -32.01 22.88
N ASN A 148 -30.30 -31.77 24.18
CA ASN A 148 -29.94 -32.68 25.29
C ASN A 148 -28.49 -33.22 25.19
N LEU A 149 -27.53 -32.35 24.89
CA LEU A 149 -26.13 -32.77 24.74
C LEU A 149 -25.56 -33.28 26.07
N THR A 150 -24.72 -34.31 25.98
CA THR A 150 -23.95 -34.82 27.12
C THR A 150 -22.88 -33.81 27.50
N TYR A 151 -22.58 -33.74 28.79
CA TYR A 151 -21.47 -32.98 29.36
C TYR A 151 -20.90 -33.71 30.58
N TRP A 152 -19.70 -33.34 31.01
CA TRP A 152 -19.06 -33.85 32.21
C TRP A 152 -18.61 -32.69 33.10
N THR A 153 -18.64 -32.91 34.41
CA THR A 153 -18.11 -31.98 35.40
C THR A 153 -16.79 -32.50 35.92
N TYR A 154 -15.82 -31.61 36.13
CA TYR A 154 -14.54 -31.94 36.74
C TYR A 154 -14.26 -30.99 37.92
N THR A 155 -13.51 -31.50 38.89
CA THR A 155 -13.05 -30.70 40.03
C THR A 155 -11.67 -30.09 39.82
N ASP A 156 -10.83 -30.81 39.09
CA ASP A 156 -9.42 -30.50 38.86
C ASP A 156 -8.95 -31.25 37.60
N CYS A 157 -8.34 -30.53 36.67
CA CYS A 157 -7.72 -31.01 35.44
C CYS A 157 -6.33 -30.35 35.38
N ASP A 158 -5.30 -31.02 35.91
CA ASP A 158 -3.92 -30.50 36.03
C ASP A 158 -3.78 -29.14 36.75
N GLY A 159 -4.60 -28.89 37.78
CA GLY A 159 -4.62 -27.65 38.54
C GLY A 159 -5.75 -26.70 38.15
N ASP A 160 -6.44 -26.99 37.04
CA ASP A 160 -7.54 -26.18 36.54
C ASP A 160 -8.92 -26.72 36.96
N GLY A 161 -9.79 -25.83 37.42
CA GLY A 161 -11.17 -26.14 37.75
C GLY A 161 -11.64 -25.54 39.08
N PRO A 162 -12.87 -25.86 39.50
CA PRO A 162 -13.82 -26.80 38.89
C PRO A 162 -14.50 -26.26 37.61
N GLY A 163 -14.90 -27.16 36.70
CA GLY A 163 -15.48 -26.78 35.40
C GLY A 163 -16.41 -27.83 34.77
N TRP A 164 -17.03 -27.46 33.65
CA TRP A 164 -17.96 -28.30 32.87
C TRP A 164 -17.51 -28.36 31.42
N THR A 165 -17.22 -29.56 30.94
CA THR A 165 -16.79 -29.80 29.56
C THR A 165 -17.90 -30.50 28.77
N PRO A 166 -18.33 -29.98 27.60
CA PRO A 166 -19.34 -30.62 26.77
C PRO A 166 -18.77 -31.84 26.04
N ASP A 167 -19.64 -32.73 25.54
CA ASP A 167 -19.23 -33.78 24.60
C ASP A 167 -18.88 -33.20 23.23
N TRP A 168 -17.61 -32.81 23.08
CA TRP A 168 -17.00 -32.28 21.86
C TRP A 168 -17.22 -33.18 20.64
N ASN A 169 -17.33 -34.49 20.86
CA ASN A 169 -17.39 -35.50 19.82
C ASN A 169 -18.82 -35.83 19.38
N ASN A 170 -19.82 -35.23 20.05
CA ASN A 170 -21.21 -35.35 19.63
C ASN A 170 -21.46 -34.61 18.30
N ALA A 171 -22.13 -35.26 17.34
CA ALA A 171 -22.40 -34.67 16.03
C ALA A 171 -23.21 -33.36 16.09
N ALA A 172 -24.15 -33.26 17.03
CA ALA A 172 -24.91 -32.02 17.23
C ALA A 172 -24.03 -30.92 17.86
N MET A 173 -23.11 -31.25 18.77
CA MET A 173 -22.12 -30.29 19.30
C MET A 173 -21.22 -29.74 18.19
N ILE A 174 -20.68 -30.62 17.32
CA ILE A 174 -19.87 -30.21 16.16
C ILE A 174 -20.67 -29.28 15.24
N THR A 175 -21.95 -29.61 14.99
CA THR A 175 -22.83 -28.77 14.16
C THR A 175 -22.99 -27.38 14.77
N GLN A 176 -23.23 -27.29 16.07
CA GLN A 176 -23.44 -26.03 16.77
C GLN A 176 -22.16 -25.18 16.82
N MET A 177 -20.99 -25.79 17.10
CA MET A 177 -19.70 -25.10 17.05
C MET A 177 -19.43 -24.52 15.66
N THR A 178 -19.65 -25.30 14.60
CA THR A 178 -19.40 -24.83 13.22
C THR A 178 -20.38 -23.74 12.78
N GLN A 179 -21.63 -23.78 13.25
CA GLN A 179 -22.60 -22.70 13.05
C GLN A 179 -22.20 -21.42 13.81
N PHE A 180 -21.74 -21.55 15.06
CA PHE A 180 -21.26 -20.41 15.83
C PHE A 180 -20.04 -19.75 15.17
N ILE A 181 -19.06 -20.53 14.71
CA ILE A 181 -17.90 -20.03 13.96
C ILE A 181 -18.35 -19.30 12.68
N ALA A 182 -19.34 -19.84 11.96
CA ALA A 182 -19.90 -19.18 10.78
C ALA A 182 -20.56 -17.84 11.12
N ALA A 183 -21.20 -17.73 12.29
CA ALA A 183 -21.80 -16.49 12.78
C ALA A 183 -20.73 -15.46 13.20
N ILE A 184 -19.67 -15.87 13.90
CA ILE A 184 -18.50 -15.02 14.22
C ILE A 184 -17.89 -14.48 12.92
N ARG A 185 -17.69 -15.35 11.91
CA ARG A 185 -17.19 -14.93 10.59
C ARG A 185 -18.10 -13.88 9.96
N GLY A 186 -19.41 -14.12 9.95
CA GLY A 186 -20.38 -13.15 9.44
C GLY A 186 -20.36 -11.81 10.16
N ARG A 187 -19.94 -11.78 11.43
CA ARG A 187 -19.88 -10.57 12.26
C ARG A 187 -18.55 -9.81 12.15
N TYR A 188 -17.42 -10.53 12.04
CA TYR A 188 -16.08 -9.97 12.28
C TYR A 188 -15.06 -10.20 11.16
N ASP A 189 -15.35 -10.99 10.11
CA ASP A 189 -14.40 -11.14 8.99
C ASP A 189 -14.28 -9.82 8.20
N GLY A 190 -13.08 -9.22 8.20
CA GLY A 190 -12.79 -7.91 7.62
C GLY A 190 -13.09 -6.71 8.52
N ASP A 191 -13.47 -6.91 9.79
CA ASP A 191 -13.64 -5.80 10.73
C ASP A 191 -12.26 -5.23 11.13
N PRO A 192 -11.94 -3.97 10.80
CA PRO A 192 -10.62 -3.37 11.05
C PRO A 192 -10.31 -3.15 12.54
N ARG A 193 -11.25 -3.42 13.45
CA ARG A 193 -10.98 -3.45 14.89
C ARG A 193 -10.35 -4.76 15.32
N ILE A 194 -10.49 -5.83 14.55
CA ILE A 194 -10.08 -7.18 14.97
C ILE A 194 -8.67 -7.48 14.45
N THR A 195 -7.72 -7.59 15.36
CA THR A 195 -6.34 -8.00 15.08
C THR A 195 -6.28 -9.45 14.59
N ALA A 196 -6.95 -10.35 15.30
CA ALA A 196 -7.06 -11.76 14.95
C ALA A 196 -8.22 -12.42 15.71
N ILE A 197 -8.71 -13.56 15.20
CA ILE A 197 -9.53 -14.51 15.97
C ILE A 197 -8.64 -15.70 16.33
N GLN A 198 -8.55 -16.01 17.62
CA GLN A 198 -7.94 -17.25 18.10
C GLN A 198 -8.99 -18.35 18.04
N ALA A 199 -8.68 -19.47 17.40
CA ALA A 199 -9.56 -20.62 17.29
C ALA A 199 -9.67 -21.30 18.67
N GLY A 200 -10.52 -20.77 19.55
CA GLY A 200 -10.55 -21.13 20.98
C GLY A 200 -11.71 -22.02 21.44
N LEU A 201 -12.52 -22.59 20.54
CA LEU A 201 -13.76 -23.25 21.00
C LEU A 201 -13.55 -24.62 21.64
N LEU A 202 -12.46 -25.29 21.34
CA LEU A 202 -12.25 -26.68 21.74
C LEU A 202 -11.36 -26.77 22.99
N GLY A 203 -11.82 -27.57 23.95
CA GLY A 203 -11.04 -27.92 25.14
C GLY A 203 -10.86 -26.76 26.12
N LEU A 204 -10.18 -27.08 27.21
CA LEU A 204 -9.86 -26.19 28.32
C LEU A 204 -9.13 -24.93 27.82
N TRP A 205 -9.54 -23.75 28.30
CA TRP A 205 -9.00 -22.42 27.91
C TRP A 205 -9.10 -22.11 26.40
N GLY A 206 -9.78 -22.98 25.64
CA GLY A 206 -9.79 -22.95 24.19
C GLY A 206 -8.54 -23.47 23.51
N GLU A 207 -7.76 -24.31 24.16
CA GLU A 207 -6.42 -24.67 23.74
C GLU A 207 -6.33 -25.99 22.95
N TRP A 208 -7.47 -26.62 22.65
CA TRP A 208 -7.60 -27.85 21.86
C TRP A 208 -7.07 -29.13 22.52
N HIS A 209 -6.99 -29.12 23.85
CA HIS A 209 -6.73 -30.30 24.69
C HIS A 209 -7.55 -30.21 25.99
N GLN A 210 -7.51 -31.28 26.77
CA GLN A 210 -8.08 -31.33 28.12
C GLN A 210 -7.02 -31.90 29.07
N SER A 211 -5.97 -31.11 29.38
CA SER A 211 -4.85 -31.59 30.20
C SER A 211 -5.35 -32.08 31.55
N GLY A 212 -4.90 -33.25 32.01
CA GLY A 212 -5.32 -33.84 33.29
C GLY A 212 -6.70 -34.49 33.26
N CYS A 213 -7.43 -34.38 32.15
CA CYS A 213 -8.78 -34.87 31.95
C CYS A 213 -8.97 -35.42 30.52
N GLU A 214 -7.96 -36.13 30.02
CA GLU A 214 -7.83 -36.54 28.61
C GLU A 214 -8.97 -37.45 28.15
N THR A 215 -9.67 -38.13 29.07
CA THR A 215 -10.85 -38.96 28.73
C THR A 215 -12.00 -38.16 28.12
N HIS A 216 -11.98 -36.83 28.22
CA HIS A 216 -12.99 -35.91 27.70
C HIS A 216 -12.46 -34.98 26.61
N GLU A 217 -11.32 -35.31 25.99
CA GLU A 217 -10.71 -34.44 24.99
C GLU A 217 -11.50 -34.35 23.65
N PRO A 218 -11.36 -33.23 22.91
CA PRO A 218 -11.83 -33.14 21.54
C PRO A 218 -11.11 -34.14 20.63
N GLY A 219 -11.87 -35.06 20.01
CA GLY A 219 -11.34 -36.01 19.06
C GLY A 219 -11.06 -35.41 17.69
N SER A 220 -10.35 -36.16 16.84
CA SER A 220 -9.89 -35.67 15.52
C SER A 220 -11.03 -35.17 14.62
N ALA A 221 -12.21 -35.80 14.67
CA ALA A 221 -13.36 -35.39 13.85
C ALA A 221 -13.87 -33.99 14.25
N ALA A 222 -13.97 -33.70 15.55
CA ALA A 222 -14.36 -32.40 16.06
C ALA A 222 -13.31 -31.34 15.71
N LYS A 223 -12.03 -31.65 15.96
CA LYS A 223 -10.88 -30.80 15.62
C LYS A 223 -10.86 -30.41 14.13
N VAL A 224 -11.00 -31.39 13.22
CA VAL A 224 -11.05 -31.14 11.78
C VAL A 224 -12.24 -30.26 11.39
N ALA A 225 -13.43 -30.53 11.91
CA ALA A 225 -14.63 -29.76 11.59
C ALA A 225 -14.52 -28.29 12.04
N VAL A 226 -14.03 -28.07 13.27
CA VAL A 226 -13.81 -26.72 13.81
C VAL A 226 -12.71 -25.98 13.05
N ARG A 227 -11.57 -26.63 12.79
CA ARG A 227 -10.48 -26.09 11.96
C ARG A 227 -11.00 -25.65 10.59
N ASP A 228 -11.76 -26.54 9.94
CA ASP A 228 -12.28 -26.30 8.60
C ASP A 228 -13.42 -25.27 8.56
N ALA A 229 -14.03 -24.92 9.69
CA ALA A 229 -14.92 -23.79 9.79
C ALA A 229 -14.13 -22.46 9.90
N TYR A 230 -13.09 -22.43 10.73
CA TYR A 230 -12.22 -21.25 10.87
C TYR A 230 -11.42 -20.95 9.60
N ARG A 231 -11.06 -21.95 8.78
CA ARG A 231 -10.32 -21.71 7.51
C ARG A 231 -11.07 -20.89 6.48
N LEU A 232 -12.36 -20.66 6.70
CA LEU A 232 -13.22 -19.92 5.79
C LEU A 232 -13.22 -18.40 6.03
N PHE A 233 -12.50 -17.91 7.04
CA PHE A 233 -12.19 -16.48 7.15
C PHE A 233 -11.22 -16.08 6.05
N THR A 234 -11.42 -14.89 5.47
CA THR A 234 -10.67 -14.44 4.29
C THR A 234 -9.96 -13.11 4.49
N ASN A 235 -10.42 -12.29 5.44
CA ASN A 235 -9.91 -10.94 5.65
C ASN A 235 -9.42 -10.72 7.09
N THR A 236 -9.96 -11.44 8.07
CA THR A 236 -9.49 -11.41 9.46
C THR A 236 -8.54 -12.57 9.73
N PRO A 237 -7.36 -12.30 10.32
CA PRO A 237 -6.40 -13.35 10.60
C PRO A 237 -6.90 -14.37 11.64
N ILE A 238 -6.50 -15.63 11.47
CA ILE A 238 -6.80 -16.73 12.40
C ILE A 238 -5.52 -17.23 13.05
N GLN A 239 -5.59 -17.48 14.35
CA GLN A 239 -4.53 -18.10 15.13
C GLN A 239 -5.03 -19.39 15.79
N ILE A 240 -4.15 -20.37 15.96
CA ILE A 240 -4.38 -21.57 16.74
C ILE A 240 -3.19 -21.82 17.67
N ARG A 241 -3.38 -22.54 18.76
CA ARG A 241 -2.28 -22.81 19.71
C ARG A 241 -1.16 -23.63 19.07
N TYR A 242 -1.51 -24.81 18.56
CA TYR A 242 -0.50 -25.80 18.20
C TYR A 242 -0.31 -26.03 16.71
N ALA A 243 0.95 -26.21 16.31
CA ALA A 243 1.34 -26.75 15.01
C ALA A 243 1.20 -28.28 14.94
N ARG A 244 0.08 -28.82 15.45
CA ARG A 244 -0.24 -30.25 15.58
C ARG A 244 -1.11 -30.80 14.45
N ASP A 245 -1.11 -32.12 14.32
CA ASP A 245 -2.08 -32.90 13.54
C ASP A 245 -3.23 -33.38 14.47
N PRO A 246 -4.51 -33.15 14.13
CA PRO A 246 -5.05 -32.50 12.93
C PRO A 246 -5.26 -31.00 13.03
N ASP A 247 -4.93 -30.38 14.16
CA ASP A 247 -5.27 -29.01 14.53
C ASP A 247 -4.98 -27.98 13.43
N SER A 248 -3.81 -28.06 12.79
CA SER A 248 -3.33 -27.03 11.83
C SER A 248 -2.91 -27.56 10.46
N ILE A 249 -3.02 -28.88 10.21
CA ILE A 249 -2.60 -29.48 8.94
C ILE A 249 -3.49 -28.99 7.79
N GLY A 250 -2.86 -28.50 6.71
CA GLY A 250 -3.55 -28.09 5.48
C GLY A 250 -4.25 -26.74 5.54
N VAL A 251 -4.05 -25.95 6.60
CA VAL A 251 -4.59 -24.60 6.75
C VAL A 251 -3.47 -23.58 6.99
N GLN A 252 -3.73 -22.32 6.64
CA GLN A 252 -2.73 -21.24 6.72
C GLN A 252 -2.84 -20.42 8.01
N PHE A 253 -3.25 -21.02 9.13
CA PHE A 253 -3.37 -20.31 10.41
C PHE A 253 -2.03 -19.84 10.95
N GLY A 254 -2.06 -18.70 11.65
CA GLY A 254 -0.98 -18.25 12.52
C GLY A 254 -1.03 -19.00 13.85
N PHE A 255 -0.14 -18.63 14.76
CA PHE A 255 0.01 -19.33 16.04
C PHE A 255 -0.07 -18.38 17.23
N HIS A 256 -0.63 -18.84 18.33
CA HIS A 256 -0.52 -18.16 19.61
C HIS A 256 0.12 -19.11 20.62
N GLU A 257 1.31 -18.73 21.08
CA GLU A 257 2.11 -19.51 22.01
C GLU A 257 1.80 -19.09 23.44
N ASP A 258 0.96 -19.86 24.13
CA ASP A 258 0.52 -19.56 25.50
C ASP A 258 1.66 -19.70 26.55
N TYR A 259 2.85 -20.17 26.18
CA TYR A 259 3.97 -20.39 27.10
C TYR A 259 5.29 -19.71 26.66
N PHE A 260 5.25 -18.67 25.84
CA PHE A 260 6.45 -17.99 25.33
C PHE A 260 7.38 -17.51 26.46
N PRO A 261 8.72 -17.61 26.34
CA PRO A 261 9.47 -18.26 25.25
C PRO A 261 9.69 -19.77 25.46
N SER A 262 9.12 -20.34 26.53
CA SER A 262 9.06 -21.79 26.75
C SER A 262 8.30 -22.46 25.62
N PHE A 263 8.65 -23.71 25.33
CA PHE A 263 8.10 -24.53 24.24
C PHE A 263 8.05 -23.84 22.85
N THR A 264 8.74 -22.72 22.66
CA THR A 264 8.69 -21.96 21.40
C THR A 264 9.83 -22.37 20.45
N ALA A 265 11.05 -22.40 20.99
CA ALA A 265 12.29 -22.57 20.26
C ALA A 265 13.13 -23.72 20.85
N PRO A 266 14.14 -24.24 20.12
CA PRO A 266 14.95 -25.35 20.60
C PRO A 266 15.59 -25.09 21.97
N CYS A 267 15.76 -26.14 22.77
CA CYS A 267 16.39 -26.09 24.08
C CYS A 267 17.82 -25.51 24.12
N ILE A 268 18.48 -25.34 22.97
CA ILE A 268 19.80 -24.69 22.89
C ILE A 268 19.80 -23.25 23.42
N TYR A 269 18.66 -22.56 23.38
CA TYR A 269 18.51 -21.22 23.95
C TYR A 269 18.43 -21.23 25.49
N GLY A 270 18.17 -22.37 26.12
CA GLY A 270 18.16 -22.49 27.58
C GLY A 270 17.03 -21.72 28.28
N PHE A 271 15.92 -21.44 27.58
CA PHE A 271 14.73 -20.84 28.18
C PHE A 271 14.10 -21.74 29.25
N PRO A 272 13.29 -21.17 30.18
CA PRO A 272 12.54 -21.95 31.16
C PRO A 272 11.70 -23.04 30.48
N ASP A 273 11.55 -24.19 31.14
CA ASP A 273 10.70 -25.31 30.69
C ASP A 273 10.89 -25.69 29.23
N CYS A 274 12.12 -25.61 28.70
CA CYS A 274 12.37 -26.01 27.33
C CYS A 274 12.14 -27.53 27.17
N ASP A 275 11.49 -27.92 26.07
CA ASP A 275 11.36 -29.32 25.65
C ASP A 275 11.28 -29.40 24.12
N ASP A 276 12.14 -30.22 23.53
CA ASP A 276 12.28 -30.42 22.09
C ASP A 276 11.59 -31.70 21.59
N THR A 277 10.84 -32.41 22.42
CA THR A 277 10.39 -33.78 22.13
C THR A 277 8.90 -33.92 21.80
N GLY A 278 8.11 -32.90 22.09
CA GLY A 278 6.66 -32.97 22.01
C GLY A 278 6.05 -31.97 21.05
N ASP A 279 4.92 -32.35 20.46
CA ASP A 279 4.15 -31.50 19.56
C ASP A 279 3.41 -30.36 20.24
N TRP A 280 3.52 -30.19 21.57
CA TRP A 280 3.21 -28.92 22.26
C TRP A 280 4.21 -27.83 21.90
N SER A 281 5.46 -28.20 21.60
CA SER A 281 6.51 -27.26 21.24
C SER A 281 6.30 -26.77 19.81
N LEU A 282 6.25 -25.44 19.63
CA LEU A 282 6.13 -24.82 18.31
C LEU A 282 7.29 -25.22 17.40
N TYR A 283 8.51 -25.27 17.94
CA TYR A 283 9.69 -25.76 17.22
C TYR A 283 9.49 -27.20 16.73
N TYR A 284 9.06 -28.11 17.60
CA TYR A 284 8.82 -29.50 17.21
C TYR A 284 7.72 -29.59 16.16
N GLY A 285 6.60 -28.88 16.37
CA GLY A 285 5.50 -28.82 15.42
C GLY A 285 5.95 -28.36 14.03
N PHE A 286 6.77 -27.31 13.94
CA PHE A 286 7.31 -26.80 12.67
C PHE A 286 8.39 -27.67 12.02
N THR A 287 9.04 -28.55 12.75
CA THR A 287 10.14 -29.37 12.21
C THR A 287 9.76 -30.82 11.96
N MET A 288 8.79 -31.35 12.72
CA MET A 288 8.48 -32.78 12.74
C MET A 288 7.03 -33.08 12.34
N VAL A 289 6.08 -32.17 12.57
CA VAL A 289 4.64 -32.44 12.40
C VAL A 289 4.06 -31.68 11.20
N ASN A 290 3.99 -30.35 11.27
CA ASN A 290 3.41 -29.46 10.27
C ASN A 290 4.47 -28.52 9.68
N THR A 291 5.44 -29.09 8.95
CA THR A 291 6.56 -28.33 8.38
C THR A 291 6.16 -27.27 7.37
N ALA A 292 4.99 -27.41 6.73
CA ALA A 292 4.45 -26.40 5.83
C ALA A 292 4.05 -25.10 6.56
N ALA A 293 3.64 -25.20 7.84
CA ALA A 293 3.15 -24.08 8.61
C ALA A 293 4.23 -23.07 9.02
N VAL A 294 5.51 -23.42 8.90
CA VAL A 294 6.63 -22.49 9.16
C VAL A 294 6.58 -21.22 8.31
N ASN A 295 5.84 -21.22 7.19
CA ASN A 295 5.65 -20.03 6.34
C ASN A 295 4.29 -19.36 6.54
N ASN A 296 3.44 -19.83 7.45
CA ASN A 296 2.12 -19.24 7.68
C ASN A 296 2.19 -17.82 8.23
N TRP A 297 3.30 -17.44 8.88
CA TRP A 297 3.56 -16.05 9.32
C TRP A 297 3.49 -15.03 8.18
N ARG A 298 3.57 -15.44 6.91
CA ARG A 298 3.40 -14.51 5.78
C ARG A 298 1.95 -14.07 5.59
N PHE A 299 1.00 -14.80 6.18
CA PHE A 299 -0.44 -14.63 5.97
C PHE A 299 -1.21 -14.40 7.27
N ASN A 300 -0.74 -14.95 8.38
CA ASN A 300 -1.40 -14.84 9.69
C ASN A 300 -0.39 -14.62 10.82
N PRO A 301 -0.74 -13.87 11.87
CA PRO A 301 0.18 -13.47 12.93
C PRO A 301 0.60 -14.63 13.82
N ILE A 302 1.87 -14.61 14.23
CA ILE A 302 2.35 -15.39 15.38
C ILE A 302 2.40 -14.45 16.59
N THR A 303 1.85 -14.88 17.71
CA THR A 303 1.87 -14.14 18.98
C THR A 303 2.19 -15.10 20.11
N GLY A 304 2.39 -14.60 21.32
CA GLY A 304 2.47 -15.47 22.49
C GLY A 304 2.42 -14.70 23.79
N GLU A 305 2.21 -15.39 24.88
CA GLU A 305 2.16 -14.85 26.22
C GLU A 305 3.07 -15.65 27.16
N SER A 306 3.32 -15.09 28.35
CA SER A 306 4.19 -15.67 29.36
C SER A 306 3.42 -15.71 30.68
N PRO A 307 2.70 -16.80 31.00
CA PRO A 307 1.93 -16.88 32.25
C PRO A 307 2.84 -16.86 33.49
N GLU A 308 4.03 -17.45 33.41
CA GLU A 308 4.91 -17.63 34.57
C GLU A 308 5.93 -16.49 34.77
N ASP A 309 6.27 -16.27 36.04
CA ASP A 309 7.09 -15.13 36.48
C ASP A 309 8.51 -15.15 35.89
N ASP A 310 9.10 -16.34 35.70
CA ASP A 310 10.43 -16.54 35.12
C ASP A 310 10.43 -16.38 33.59
N GLN A 311 9.38 -16.84 32.90
CA GLN A 311 9.14 -16.59 31.49
C GLN A 311 9.05 -15.08 31.21
N LYS A 312 8.24 -14.36 31.99
CA LYS A 312 8.11 -12.89 31.87
C LYS A 312 9.44 -12.17 32.08
N ARG A 313 10.24 -12.60 33.06
CA ARG A 313 11.58 -12.04 33.32
C ARG A 313 12.57 -12.32 32.19
N THR A 314 12.42 -13.45 31.49
CA THR A 314 13.31 -13.88 30.40
C THR A 314 13.33 -12.86 29.25
N TRP A 315 12.21 -12.16 28.99
CA TRP A 315 12.13 -11.10 27.96
C TRP A 315 13.23 -10.03 28.10
N SER A 316 13.60 -9.70 29.34
CA SER A 316 14.63 -8.71 29.63
C SER A 316 15.96 -9.33 30.05
N ASN A 317 15.94 -10.45 30.77
CA ASN A 317 17.16 -11.09 31.28
C ASN A 317 17.96 -11.76 30.17
N ASP A 318 17.27 -12.35 29.20
CA ASP A 318 17.86 -12.99 28.02
C ASP A 318 17.41 -12.32 26.71
N PHE A 319 17.55 -11.00 26.71
CA PHE A 319 17.01 -10.14 25.65
C PHE A 319 17.50 -10.52 24.24
N ASN A 320 18.76 -10.89 24.07
CA ASN A 320 19.31 -11.14 22.74
C ASN A 320 18.74 -12.41 22.10
N ASP A 321 18.59 -13.47 22.88
CA ASP A 321 18.06 -14.75 22.41
C ASP A 321 16.56 -14.63 22.18
N VAL A 322 15.84 -13.96 23.08
CA VAL A 322 14.42 -13.62 22.87
C VAL A 322 14.21 -12.79 21.59
N MET A 323 15.06 -11.80 21.32
CA MET A 323 14.99 -11.02 20.08
C MET A 323 15.29 -11.85 18.84
N THR A 324 16.16 -12.86 18.95
CA THR A 324 16.43 -13.81 17.87
C THR A 324 15.19 -14.64 17.58
N VAL A 325 14.56 -15.22 18.61
CA VAL A 325 13.34 -16.02 18.45
C VAL A 325 12.18 -15.18 17.91
N ILE A 326 12.00 -13.95 18.38
CA ILE A 326 11.00 -13.01 17.84
C ILE A 326 11.18 -12.81 16.33
N ARG A 327 12.42 -12.79 15.84
CA ARG A 327 12.74 -12.59 14.42
C ARG A 327 12.60 -13.87 13.61
N ASP A 328 13.13 -14.98 14.10
CA ASP A 328 13.16 -16.26 13.40
C ASP A 328 11.77 -16.90 13.31
N TYR A 329 10.92 -16.69 14.32
CA TYR A 329 9.53 -17.16 14.36
C TYR A 329 8.53 -16.06 14.00
N HIS A 330 8.99 -14.88 13.56
CA HIS A 330 8.14 -13.83 13.00
C HIS A 330 7.01 -13.34 13.94
N PHE A 331 7.33 -13.17 15.23
CA PHE A 331 6.34 -12.72 16.21
C PHE A 331 5.81 -11.31 15.88
N THR A 332 4.48 -11.22 15.86
CA THR A 332 3.68 -10.02 15.59
C THR A 332 3.35 -9.27 16.87
N GLY A 333 3.17 -9.99 17.97
CA GLY A 333 2.91 -9.41 19.28
C GLY A 333 3.19 -10.37 20.43
N LEU A 334 3.30 -9.82 21.64
CA LEU A 334 3.51 -10.57 22.87
C LEU A 334 2.63 -10.04 24.00
N GLY A 335 2.09 -10.93 24.83
CA GLY A 335 1.01 -10.68 25.78
C GLY A 335 -0.26 -11.45 25.38
N PRO A 336 -1.35 -11.35 26.15
CA PRO A 336 -1.58 -10.38 27.22
C PRO A 336 -0.77 -10.58 28.52
N ALA A 337 -0.43 -11.80 28.92
CA ALA A 337 0.54 -12.02 30.02
C ALA A 337 1.99 -11.83 29.56
N GLY A 338 2.80 -11.05 30.28
CA GLY A 338 4.16 -10.78 29.80
C GLY A 338 5.01 -9.81 30.61
N GLY A 339 6.30 -9.73 30.26
CA GLY A 339 7.24 -8.80 30.93
C GLY A 339 6.91 -7.32 30.75
N HIS A 340 5.99 -6.97 29.84
CA HIS A 340 5.53 -5.61 29.60
C HIS A 340 4.47 -5.14 30.62
N GLU A 341 3.91 -6.05 31.42
CA GLU A 341 2.92 -5.75 32.47
C GLU A 341 3.54 -5.02 33.67
N TRP A 342 4.86 -4.85 33.70
CA TRP A 342 5.56 -4.10 34.75
C TRP A 342 6.43 -3.01 34.17
N SER A 343 6.49 -1.87 34.88
CA SER A 343 7.48 -0.84 34.57
C SER A 343 8.91 -1.34 34.84
N GLY A 344 9.83 -1.06 33.91
CA GLY A 344 11.25 -1.45 34.03
C GLY A 344 11.88 -1.74 32.67
N ASN A 345 13.22 -1.75 32.58
CA ASN A 345 13.96 -2.15 31.36
C ASN A 345 13.46 -1.49 30.05
N GLN A 346 12.95 -0.26 30.11
CA GLN A 346 12.21 0.36 29.00
C GLN A 346 12.99 0.38 27.68
N VAL A 347 14.31 0.56 27.73
CA VAL A 347 15.18 0.51 26.55
C VAL A 347 15.06 -0.83 25.80
N LYS A 348 15.05 -1.95 26.53
CA LYS A 348 14.91 -3.31 25.95
C LYS A 348 13.50 -3.53 25.43
N LEU A 349 12.48 -3.23 26.24
CA LEU A 349 11.09 -3.48 25.87
C LEU A 349 10.61 -2.61 24.71
N GLN A 350 11.07 -1.36 24.59
CA GLN A 350 10.79 -0.54 23.40
C GLN A 350 11.49 -1.07 22.14
N ALA A 351 12.72 -1.58 22.27
CA ALA A 351 13.39 -2.22 21.13
C ALA A 351 12.65 -3.48 20.67
N MET A 352 12.15 -4.28 21.63
CA MET A 352 11.31 -5.44 21.37
C MET A 352 9.99 -5.06 20.70
N LYS A 353 9.25 -4.10 21.26
CA LYS A 353 7.99 -3.60 20.69
C LYS A 353 8.14 -3.11 19.24
N ARG A 354 9.25 -2.44 18.93
CA ARG A 354 9.54 -2.02 17.53
C ARG A 354 9.73 -3.22 16.60
N ALA A 355 10.32 -4.31 17.08
CA ALA A 355 10.53 -5.53 16.30
C ALA A 355 9.24 -6.33 16.10
N LEU A 356 8.36 -6.43 17.09
CA LEU A 356 7.11 -7.18 16.99
C LEU A 356 6.23 -6.68 15.82
N GLY A 357 5.85 -7.56 14.89
CA GLY A 357 5.00 -7.21 13.75
C GLY A 357 5.71 -6.36 12.70
N TYR A 358 4.99 -5.44 12.07
CA TYR A 358 5.53 -4.56 11.04
C TYR A 358 6.22 -3.31 11.61
N ASN A 359 7.25 -2.82 10.91
CA ASN A 359 7.89 -1.55 11.21
C ASN A 359 8.32 -0.90 9.88
N LEU A 360 7.34 -0.30 9.21
CA LEU A 360 7.43 0.19 7.84
C LEU A 360 8.21 1.50 7.77
N HIS A 361 9.07 1.61 6.75
CA HIS A 361 9.78 2.81 6.38
C HIS A 361 9.48 3.09 4.90
N LEU A 362 9.17 4.34 4.59
CA LEU A 362 9.10 4.83 3.22
C LEU A 362 10.52 5.17 2.77
N GLU A 363 11.09 4.27 1.98
CA GLU A 363 12.48 4.30 1.49
C GLU A 363 12.64 5.34 0.38
N ARG A 364 11.65 5.40 -0.54
CA ARG A 364 11.71 6.24 -1.74
C ARG A 364 10.33 6.65 -2.21
N VAL A 365 10.22 7.87 -2.71
CA VAL A 365 9.09 8.34 -3.52
C VAL A 365 9.63 9.06 -4.74
N ALA A 366 9.10 8.75 -5.91
CA ALA A 366 9.44 9.41 -7.16
C ALA A 366 8.17 9.83 -7.92
N TRP A 367 8.20 11.04 -8.50
CA TRP A 367 7.13 11.65 -9.30
C TRP A 367 7.77 12.63 -10.31
N PRO A 368 7.09 13.05 -11.38
CA PRO A 368 7.60 14.10 -12.26
C PRO A 368 7.50 15.49 -11.63
N ASP A 369 8.47 16.38 -11.85
CA ASP A 369 8.46 17.75 -11.29
C ASP A 369 7.22 18.57 -11.72
N ARG A 370 6.67 18.25 -12.90
CA ARG A 370 5.45 18.83 -13.44
C ARG A 370 4.46 17.72 -13.80
N ILE A 371 3.21 17.91 -13.38
CA ILE A 371 2.05 17.11 -13.77
C ILE A 371 1.04 18.00 -14.48
N TRP A 372 0.25 17.40 -15.36
CA TRP A 372 -0.76 18.09 -16.15
C TRP A 372 -2.14 17.68 -15.68
N LEU A 373 -3.03 18.65 -15.46
CA LEU A 373 -4.40 18.39 -15.01
C LEU A 373 -5.12 17.47 -16.01
N ASP A 374 -5.84 16.47 -15.51
CA ASP A 374 -6.58 15.47 -16.28
C ASP A 374 -5.73 14.56 -17.18
N TRP A 375 -4.40 14.56 -17.03
CA TRP A 375 -3.50 13.63 -17.70
C TRP A 375 -2.85 12.65 -16.71
N PRO A 376 -2.59 11.40 -17.14
CA PRO A 376 -1.93 10.41 -16.31
C PRO A 376 -0.43 10.73 -16.12
N PHE A 377 0.09 10.43 -14.94
CA PHE A 377 1.51 10.47 -14.61
C PHE A 377 1.86 9.34 -13.65
N ASP A 378 3.10 8.86 -13.71
CA ASP A 378 3.53 7.76 -12.84
C ASP A 378 4.07 8.26 -11.50
N VAL A 379 3.70 7.57 -10.43
CA VAL A 379 4.26 7.72 -9.09
C VAL A 379 4.84 6.38 -8.66
N THR A 380 6.08 6.40 -8.18
CA THR A 380 6.72 5.23 -7.59
C THR A 380 6.87 5.43 -6.08
N VAL A 381 6.48 4.42 -5.30
CA VAL A 381 6.67 4.34 -3.86
C VAL A 381 7.44 3.07 -3.51
N VAL A 382 8.41 3.18 -2.61
CA VAL A 382 9.21 2.05 -2.13
C VAL A 382 9.16 1.99 -0.61
N PHE A 383 8.79 0.84 -0.07
CA PHE A 383 8.74 0.58 1.35
C PHE A 383 9.72 -0.51 1.77
N THR A 384 10.29 -0.38 2.97
CA THR A 384 10.98 -1.47 3.67
C THR A 384 10.27 -1.78 4.98
N ASN A 385 10.34 -3.05 5.41
CA ASN A 385 9.84 -3.48 6.71
C ASN A 385 11.01 -3.95 7.59
N SER A 386 11.23 -3.23 8.69
CA SER A 386 12.26 -3.57 9.68
C SER A 386 11.73 -4.32 10.91
N GLY A 387 10.45 -4.66 10.93
CA GLY A 387 9.83 -5.51 11.94
C GLY A 387 10.06 -6.99 11.66
N SER A 388 9.54 -7.85 12.52
CA SER A 388 9.67 -9.31 12.45
C SER A 388 8.61 -9.98 11.59
N ALA A 389 7.50 -9.30 11.29
CA ALA A 389 6.38 -9.83 10.51
C ALA A 389 5.78 -8.76 9.58
N PRO A 390 5.03 -9.13 8.54
CA PRO A 390 4.29 -8.18 7.71
C PRO A 390 3.11 -7.56 8.50
N CYS A 391 2.45 -6.55 7.92
CA CYS A 391 1.10 -6.25 8.35
C CYS A 391 0.14 -7.27 7.71
N TYR A 392 -0.88 -7.70 8.45
CA TYR A 392 -1.89 -8.64 7.94
C TYR A 392 -3.17 -7.93 7.50
N HIS A 393 -3.32 -6.68 7.93
CA HIS A 393 -4.45 -5.81 7.64
C HIS A 393 -4.16 -4.91 6.44
N ARG A 394 -5.18 -4.65 5.64
CA ARG A 394 -5.05 -3.77 4.48
C ARG A 394 -5.06 -2.32 4.95
N PHE A 395 -3.93 -1.63 4.72
CA PHE A 395 -3.81 -0.20 4.94
C PHE A 395 -3.65 0.54 3.61
N PRO A 396 -4.65 1.33 3.19
CA PRO A 396 -4.54 2.13 1.98
C PRO A 396 -3.42 3.18 2.08
N VAL A 397 -2.65 3.35 1.02
CA VAL A 397 -1.65 4.44 0.92
C VAL A 397 -2.29 5.62 0.21
N GLU A 398 -2.38 6.75 0.91
CA GLU A 398 -2.87 8.02 0.38
C GLU A 398 -1.73 8.78 -0.29
N LEU A 399 -1.97 9.23 -1.52
CA LEU A 399 -1.22 10.30 -2.18
C LEU A 399 -2.02 11.60 -2.05
N ALA A 400 -1.39 12.65 -1.52
CA ALA A 400 -2.02 13.94 -1.34
C ALA A 400 -1.20 15.06 -1.99
N LEU A 401 -1.88 15.95 -2.73
CA LEU A 401 -1.34 17.24 -3.13
C LEU A 401 -1.84 18.28 -2.14
N CYS A 402 -0.93 18.84 -1.35
CA CYS A 402 -1.26 19.75 -0.27
C CYS A 402 -0.79 21.18 -0.57
N TYR A 403 -1.58 22.16 -0.12
CA TYR A 403 -1.11 23.55 -0.03
C TYR A 403 0.05 23.67 0.98
N THR A 404 0.72 24.82 1.02
CA THR A 404 1.86 25.07 1.93
C THR A 404 1.50 24.91 3.41
N ASN A 405 0.24 25.14 3.78
CA ASN A 405 -0.28 24.95 5.13
C ASN A 405 -0.61 23.48 5.48
N GLY A 406 -0.46 22.53 4.52
CA GLY A 406 -0.74 21.11 4.70
C GLY A 406 -2.19 20.68 4.47
N THR A 407 -3.08 21.59 4.12
CA THR A 407 -4.44 21.25 3.69
C THR A 407 -4.40 20.55 2.33
N PRO A 408 -5.04 19.37 2.17
CA PRO A 408 -5.09 18.70 0.88
C PRO A 408 -5.96 19.50 -0.11
N ALA A 409 -5.40 19.78 -1.28
CA ALA A 409 -6.13 20.25 -2.46
C ALA A 409 -6.70 19.07 -3.27
N TRP A 410 -6.01 17.93 -3.20
CA TRP A 410 -6.42 16.67 -3.82
C TRP A 410 -5.87 15.49 -3.01
N THR A 411 -6.61 14.40 -2.96
CA THR A 411 -6.15 13.10 -2.44
C THR A 411 -6.58 11.97 -3.37
N GLY A 412 -5.78 10.91 -3.38
CA GLY A 412 -6.07 9.65 -4.04
C GLY A 412 -5.44 8.49 -3.27
N THR A 413 -5.84 7.27 -3.59
CA THR A 413 -5.30 6.05 -2.96
C THR A 413 -4.55 5.25 -3.99
N LEU A 414 -3.31 4.87 -3.65
CA LEU A 414 -2.51 3.96 -4.45
C LEU A 414 -2.93 2.51 -4.21
N SER A 415 -2.82 1.68 -5.23
CA SER A 415 -3.19 0.27 -5.19
C SER A 415 -2.15 -0.62 -4.48
N CYS A 416 -1.05 -0.06 -3.97
CA CYS A 416 -0.01 -0.83 -3.31
C CYS A 416 -0.54 -1.60 -2.08
N ASP A 417 -0.15 -2.86 -1.95
CA ASP A 417 -0.54 -3.70 -0.82
C ASP A 417 0.60 -3.83 0.18
N LEU A 418 0.54 -3.06 1.27
CA LEU A 418 1.58 -3.05 2.30
C LEU A 418 1.78 -4.40 3.00
N ARG A 419 0.82 -5.34 2.89
CA ARG A 419 0.97 -6.70 3.41
C ARG A 419 2.09 -7.47 2.71
N GLN A 420 2.48 -7.03 1.51
CA GLN A 420 3.59 -7.59 0.74
C GLN A 420 4.97 -7.07 1.20
N ALA A 421 5.01 -6.08 2.10
CA ALA A 421 6.26 -5.58 2.68
C ALA A 421 6.81 -6.57 3.73
N LEU A 422 7.41 -7.66 3.25
CA LEU A 422 8.02 -8.67 4.11
C LEU A 422 9.26 -8.12 4.83
N PRO A 423 9.55 -8.57 6.07
CA PRO A 423 10.76 -8.24 6.79
C PRO A 423 12.04 -8.38 5.93
N GLY A 424 12.84 -7.32 5.85
CA GLY A 424 14.10 -7.32 5.11
C GLY A 424 13.98 -7.24 3.58
N ALA A 425 12.77 -7.20 3.02
CA ALA A 425 12.53 -7.03 1.59
C ALA A 425 12.12 -5.58 1.23
N LEU A 426 12.39 -5.19 -0.02
CA LEU A 426 11.86 -3.98 -0.64
C LEU A 426 10.50 -4.28 -1.28
N LEU A 427 9.51 -3.45 -0.99
CA LEU A 427 8.24 -3.40 -1.73
C LEU A 427 8.25 -2.14 -2.59
N GLU A 428 8.46 -2.30 -3.89
CA GLU A 428 8.38 -1.21 -4.87
C GLU A 428 7.06 -1.31 -5.66
N HIS A 429 6.35 -0.19 -5.74
CA HIS A 429 5.08 -0.07 -6.47
C HIS A 429 5.10 1.19 -7.33
N THR A 430 4.77 1.05 -8.60
CA THR A 430 4.60 2.17 -9.54
C THR A 430 3.19 2.15 -10.09
N GLU A 431 2.53 3.31 -10.11
CA GLU A 431 1.15 3.44 -10.55
C GLU A 431 0.93 4.75 -11.31
N SER A 432 0.10 4.68 -12.34
CA SER A 432 -0.32 5.84 -13.12
C SER A 432 -1.54 6.49 -12.47
N VAL A 433 -1.41 7.76 -12.11
CA VAL A 433 -2.41 8.56 -11.39
C VAL A 433 -2.86 9.72 -12.26
N THR A 434 -4.13 10.13 -12.14
CA THR A 434 -4.66 11.33 -12.80
C THR A 434 -5.23 12.27 -11.74
N ILE A 435 -4.84 13.55 -11.79
CA ILE A 435 -5.39 14.59 -10.92
C ILE A 435 -6.49 15.33 -11.67
N SER A 436 -7.69 15.35 -11.09
CA SER A 436 -8.84 16.07 -11.62
C SER A 436 -9.43 16.99 -10.55
N GLY A 437 -10.03 18.11 -10.97
CA GLY A 437 -10.77 19.01 -10.07
C GLY A 437 -9.92 19.87 -9.12
N ALA A 438 -8.59 19.79 -9.19
CA ALA A 438 -7.68 20.65 -8.44
C ALA A 438 -7.29 21.90 -9.25
N ALA A 439 -7.11 23.04 -8.58
CA ALA A 439 -6.61 24.25 -9.24
C ALA A 439 -5.14 24.08 -9.62
N THR A 440 -4.70 24.68 -10.73
CA THR A 440 -3.29 24.67 -11.14
C THR A 440 -2.43 25.49 -10.17
N GLY A 441 -1.20 25.05 -9.91
CA GLY A 441 -0.31 25.70 -8.95
C GLY A 441 0.80 24.79 -8.45
N VAL A 442 1.53 25.26 -7.43
CA VAL A 442 2.60 24.48 -6.77
C VAL A 442 2.04 23.83 -5.52
N TYR A 443 2.22 22.52 -5.41
CA TYR A 443 1.75 21.71 -4.29
C TYR A 443 2.88 20.94 -3.63
N SER A 444 2.70 20.62 -2.36
CA SER A 444 3.51 19.65 -1.64
C SER A 444 2.93 18.24 -1.87
N VAL A 445 3.73 17.35 -2.44
CA VAL A 445 3.43 15.90 -2.50
C VAL A 445 3.63 15.32 -1.11
N ARG A 446 2.62 14.59 -0.61
CA ARG A 446 2.67 13.91 0.68
C ARG A 446 2.09 12.50 0.59
N LEU A 447 2.64 11.58 1.37
CA LEU A 447 2.11 10.22 1.51
C LEU A 447 1.62 9.95 2.92
N GLY A 448 0.40 9.44 3.04
CA GLY A 448 -0.17 8.95 4.30
C GLY A 448 -0.49 7.46 4.22
N VAL A 449 -0.57 6.80 5.36
CA VAL A 449 -1.12 5.43 5.44
C VAL A 449 -2.39 5.47 6.27
N LEU A 450 -3.52 5.20 5.62
CA LEU A 450 -4.84 5.40 6.19
C LEU A 450 -5.17 4.31 7.21
N ASP A 451 -5.83 4.72 8.31
CA ASP A 451 -6.56 3.81 9.18
C ASP A 451 -7.94 3.53 8.53
N PRO A 452 -8.26 2.27 8.17
CA PRO A 452 -9.52 1.92 7.54
C PRO A 452 -10.76 2.28 8.36
N ARG A 453 -10.63 2.45 9.68
CA ARG A 453 -11.75 2.84 10.57
C ARG A 453 -12.12 4.31 10.43
N THR A 454 -11.13 5.17 10.20
CA THR A 454 -11.31 6.62 10.20
C THR A 454 -11.26 7.22 8.79
N GLY A 455 -10.64 6.50 7.83
CA GLY A 455 -10.35 7.02 6.50
C GLY A 455 -9.30 8.13 6.50
N GLN A 456 -8.59 8.34 7.61
CA GLN A 456 -7.55 9.35 7.77
C GLN A 456 -6.18 8.70 7.99
N PRO A 457 -5.06 9.40 7.70
CA PRO A 457 -3.74 8.86 7.99
C PRO A 457 -3.60 8.55 9.49
N GLY A 458 -3.35 7.27 9.80
CA GLY A 458 -3.35 6.76 11.16
C GLY A 458 -2.21 5.79 11.44
N VAL A 459 -1.74 5.08 10.42
CA VAL A 459 -0.55 4.22 10.50
C VAL A 459 0.69 5.05 10.19
N ARG A 460 1.62 5.08 11.13
CA ARG A 460 2.83 5.90 11.06
C ARG A 460 3.99 5.12 10.47
N LEU A 461 4.85 5.84 9.76
CA LEU A 461 6.03 5.30 9.11
C LEU A 461 7.29 5.69 9.88
N GLN A 462 8.32 4.85 9.85
CA GLN A 462 9.65 5.15 10.37
C GLN A 462 10.42 6.10 9.44
N SER A 463 9.77 7.20 9.04
CA SER A 463 10.28 8.17 8.07
C SER A 463 10.15 9.57 8.66
N ALA A 464 11.22 10.35 8.58
CA ALA A 464 11.21 11.74 9.01
C ALA A 464 10.29 12.61 8.12
N GLY A 465 9.91 13.79 8.62
CA GLY A 465 9.10 14.75 7.84
C GLY A 465 7.60 14.48 7.89
N GLU A 466 7.09 13.89 8.97
CA GLU A 466 5.65 13.75 9.21
C GLU A 466 5.01 15.14 9.48
N ASP A 467 3.89 15.43 8.80
CA ASP A 467 3.10 16.63 9.02
C ASP A 467 2.09 16.47 10.18
N ALA A 468 1.33 17.53 10.49
CA ALA A 468 0.34 17.51 11.57
C ALA A 468 -0.81 16.51 11.34
N ASN A 469 -0.99 16.01 10.12
CA ASN A 469 -2.00 15.02 9.73
C ASN A 469 -1.36 13.64 9.50
N ARG A 470 -0.16 13.37 10.02
CA ARG A 470 0.56 12.10 9.90
C ARG A 470 0.94 11.67 8.47
N ARG A 471 1.07 12.63 7.54
CA ARG A 471 1.59 12.35 6.19
C ARG A 471 3.08 12.68 6.11
N CYS A 472 3.86 11.83 5.47
CA CYS A 472 5.25 12.12 5.14
C CYS A 472 5.29 13.19 4.04
N VAL A 473 6.00 14.29 4.29
CA VAL A 473 6.23 15.38 3.33
C VAL A 473 7.34 14.96 2.36
N CYS A 474 6.99 14.77 1.10
CA CYS A 474 7.92 14.23 0.11
C CYS A 474 8.68 15.33 -0.64
N GLY A 475 7.96 16.28 -1.23
CA GLY A 475 8.57 17.37 -2.00
C GLY A 475 7.54 18.24 -2.70
N LEU A 476 7.96 19.02 -3.69
CA LEU A 476 7.07 19.91 -4.45
C LEU A 476 6.74 19.31 -5.82
N VAL A 477 5.59 19.70 -6.36
CA VAL A 477 5.16 19.41 -7.73
C VAL A 477 4.41 20.61 -8.29
N VAL A 478 4.55 20.85 -9.60
CA VAL A 478 3.77 21.85 -10.33
C VAL A 478 2.61 21.16 -11.05
N LEU A 479 1.37 21.47 -10.67
CA LEU A 479 0.17 21.09 -11.41
C LEU A 479 -0.16 22.17 -12.44
N SER A 480 -0.01 21.83 -13.71
CA SER A 480 -0.24 22.74 -14.86
C SER A 480 -1.60 22.47 -15.52
N PRO A 481 -2.19 23.44 -16.24
CA PRO A 481 -3.42 23.23 -17.00
C PRO A 481 -3.26 22.11 -18.04
N ASP A 482 -4.35 21.55 -18.55
CA ASP A 482 -4.30 20.60 -19.67
C ASP A 482 -3.45 21.18 -20.84
N PRO A 483 -2.35 20.52 -21.25
CA PRO A 483 -1.45 21.02 -22.27
C PRO A 483 -2.11 21.17 -23.65
N ALA A 484 -3.23 20.49 -23.91
CA ALA A 484 -3.99 20.68 -25.16
C ALA A 484 -4.61 22.08 -25.27
N HIS A 485 -4.79 22.76 -24.14
CA HIS A 485 -5.43 24.07 -24.05
C HIS A 485 -4.54 25.13 -23.37
N ALA A 486 -3.34 24.74 -22.92
CA ALA A 486 -2.37 25.65 -22.32
C ALA A 486 -1.50 26.35 -23.39
N ASP A 487 -1.07 27.57 -23.07
CA ASP A 487 -0.16 28.40 -23.85
C ASP A 487 0.78 29.08 -22.85
N SER A 488 1.74 28.32 -22.32
CA SER A 488 2.58 28.68 -21.18
C SER A 488 3.45 29.91 -21.43
N ASN A 489 3.81 30.17 -22.69
CA ASN A 489 4.61 31.32 -23.11
C ASN A 489 3.77 32.47 -23.71
N GLY A 490 2.45 32.30 -23.83
CA GLY A 490 1.52 33.32 -24.31
C GLY A 490 1.72 33.66 -25.79
N ASP A 491 2.25 32.70 -26.54
CA ASP A 491 2.70 32.87 -27.90
C ASP A 491 1.64 32.38 -28.92
N GLY A 492 0.57 31.76 -28.44
CA GLY A 492 -0.58 31.32 -29.22
C GLY A 492 -0.43 29.94 -29.84
N VAL A 493 0.67 29.23 -29.58
CA VAL A 493 0.85 27.83 -29.95
C VAL A 493 0.57 26.96 -28.70
N PRO A 494 -0.29 25.93 -28.78
CA PRO A 494 -0.59 25.08 -27.64
C PRO A 494 0.64 24.34 -27.09
N ASP A 495 0.76 24.24 -25.76
CA ASP A 495 1.86 23.54 -25.09
C ASP A 495 2.03 22.10 -25.57
N LEU A 496 0.91 21.38 -25.80
CA LEU A 496 0.92 20.00 -26.28
C LEU A 496 1.67 19.86 -27.63
N TRP A 497 1.58 20.86 -28.51
CA TRP A 497 2.27 20.83 -29.78
C TRP A 497 3.78 20.90 -29.58
N TYR A 498 4.27 21.82 -28.75
CA TYR A 498 5.70 21.90 -28.41
C TYR A 498 6.21 20.61 -27.76
N LEU A 499 5.45 20.05 -26.81
CA LEU A 499 5.80 18.81 -26.12
C LEU A 499 5.86 17.61 -27.07
N THR A 500 4.99 17.56 -28.09
CA THR A 500 5.00 16.50 -29.12
C THR A 500 6.33 16.43 -29.86
N TYR A 501 7.02 17.57 -30.01
CA TYR A 501 8.30 17.68 -30.70
C TYR A 501 9.50 17.85 -29.77
N GLY A 502 9.32 17.66 -28.46
CA GLY A 502 10.40 17.78 -27.47
C GLY A 502 10.90 19.21 -27.26
N LEU A 503 10.09 20.21 -27.60
CA LEU A 503 10.36 21.64 -27.39
C LEU A 503 9.85 22.09 -26.01
N ASP A 504 10.51 23.09 -25.40
CA ASP A 504 10.10 23.66 -24.10
C ASP A 504 8.98 24.71 -24.28
N PRO A 505 7.72 24.43 -23.90
CA PRO A 505 6.62 25.37 -24.04
C PRO A 505 6.72 26.60 -23.11
N THR A 506 7.61 26.58 -22.12
CA THR A 506 7.80 27.73 -21.20
C THR A 506 8.79 28.76 -21.71
N ASN A 507 9.56 28.43 -22.76
CA ASN A 507 10.53 29.34 -23.35
C ASN A 507 9.79 30.46 -24.12
N PRO A 508 9.97 31.74 -23.76
CA PRO A 508 9.22 32.87 -24.34
C PRO A 508 9.54 33.14 -25.81
N VAL A 509 10.63 32.56 -26.35
CA VAL A 509 11.02 32.74 -27.75
C VAL A 509 10.92 31.47 -28.58
N VAL A 510 10.50 30.33 -28.00
CA VAL A 510 10.49 29.02 -28.69
C VAL A 510 9.72 29.06 -29.99
N GLY A 511 8.58 29.75 -30.06
CA GLY A 511 7.80 29.87 -31.29
C GLY A 511 8.47 30.68 -32.40
N THR A 512 9.52 31.45 -32.10
CA THR A 512 10.30 32.23 -33.09
C THR A 512 11.62 31.56 -33.48
N LEU A 513 11.96 30.42 -32.87
CA LEU A 513 13.14 29.64 -33.22
C LEU A 513 12.86 28.83 -34.48
N ASP A 514 13.92 28.60 -35.25
CA ASP A 514 14.00 27.72 -36.41
C ASP A 514 15.08 26.68 -36.06
N GLY A 515 14.64 25.57 -35.48
CA GLY A 515 15.53 24.59 -34.84
C GLY A 515 16.20 23.63 -35.83
N ASP A 516 15.59 23.45 -36.99
CA ASP A 516 16.07 22.57 -38.06
C ASP A 516 16.63 23.32 -39.28
N GLU A 517 16.71 24.65 -39.18
CA GLU A 517 17.37 25.57 -40.11
C GLU A 517 16.75 25.55 -41.52
N ASP A 518 15.44 25.34 -41.63
CA ASP A 518 14.72 25.31 -42.90
C ASP A 518 14.12 26.67 -43.32
N GLY A 519 14.25 27.67 -42.45
CA GLY A 519 13.79 29.04 -42.66
C GLY A 519 12.38 29.32 -42.13
N PHE A 520 11.72 28.36 -41.50
CA PHE A 520 10.42 28.54 -40.86
C PHE A 520 10.54 28.53 -39.33
N THR A 521 9.76 29.37 -38.67
CA THR A 521 9.72 29.34 -37.20
C THR A 521 8.78 28.23 -36.73
N ASN A 522 9.02 27.69 -35.54
CA ASN A 522 8.14 26.70 -34.90
C ASN A 522 6.65 27.10 -34.97
N ARG A 523 6.34 28.40 -34.82
CA ARG A 523 4.97 28.90 -34.94
C ARG A 523 4.40 28.81 -36.36
N ASP A 524 5.21 29.12 -37.36
CA ASP A 524 4.81 29.01 -38.76
C ASP A 524 4.55 27.55 -39.13
N GLU A 525 5.35 26.65 -38.59
CA GLU A 525 5.19 25.21 -38.78
C GLU A 525 3.97 24.65 -38.06
N TRP A 526 3.69 25.10 -36.83
CA TRP A 526 2.43 24.77 -36.15
C TRP A 526 1.22 25.14 -37.01
N ARG A 527 1.22 26.35 -37.60
CA ARG A 527 0.16 26.79 -38.52
C ARG A 527 0.10 25.94 -39.77
N ALA A 528 1.25 25.62 -40.36
CA ALA A 528 1.35 24.83 -41.59
C ALA A 528 1.11 23.32 -41.39
N GLY A 529 1.06 22.86 -40.13
CA GLY A 529 0.97 21.43 -39.80
C GLY A 529 2.25 20.66 -40.16
N THR A 530 3.40 21.33 -40.13
CA THR A 530 4.71 20.74 -40.45
C THR A 530 5.53 20.42 -39.18
N HIS A 531 6.76 19.91 -39.34
CA HIS A 531 7.51 19.23 -38.28
C HIS A 531 8.75 20.04 -37.87
N PRO A 532 8.78 20.65 -36.67
CA PRO A 532 9.75 21.68 -36.26
C PRO A 532 11.17 21.24 -35.93
N THR A 533 11.48 20.00 -36.26
CA THR A 533 12.80 19.41 -36.01
C THR A 533 13.26 18.55 -37.20
N ASN A 534 12.59 18.71 -38.34
CA ASN A 534 12.87 18.00 -39.58
C ASN A 534 12.84 19.00 -40.73
N GLY A 535 14.00 19.57 -41.08
CA GLY A 535 14.12 20.61 -42.10
C GLY A 535 13.84 20.15 -43.55
N GLN A 536 13.27 18.96 -43.74
CA GLN A 536 12.64 18.52 -44.99
C GLN A 536 11.12 18.69 -44.97
N SER A 537 10.55 19.09 -43.84
CA SER A 537 9.12 19.20 -43.60
C SER A 537 8.72 20.67 -43.49
N TYR A 538 8.54 21.32 -44.63
CA TYR A 538 8.08 22.70 -44.68
C TYR A 538 7.07 22.92 -45.82
N LEU A 539 6.26 23.97 -45.68
CA LEU A 539 5.37 24.39 -46.75
C LEU A 539 6.19 25.01 -47.89
N CYS A 540 6.25 24.30 -49.02
CA CYS A 540 6.87 24.81 -50.24
C CYS A 540 6.03 24.55 -51.48
N VAL A 541 6.08 25.49 -52.41
CA VAL A 541 5.61 25.28 -53.78
C VAL A 541 6.66 24.44 -54.50
N ALA A 542 6.40 23.14 -54.62
CA ALA A 542 7.33 22.19 -55.23
C ALA A 542 7.34 22.23 -56.77
N GLY A 543 6.33 22.84 -57.38
CA GLY A 543 6.25 22.95 -58.83
C GLY A 543 5.43 24.15 -59.30
N ILE A 544 5.97 24.83 -60.30
CA ILE A 544 5.25 25.82 -61.11
C ILE A 544 5.32 25.31 -62.56
N ALA A 545 4.17 25.03 -63.15
CA ALA A 545 4.07 24.61 -64.55
C ALA A 545 3.18 25.58 -65.31
N SER A 546 3.46 25.78 -66.60
CA SER A 546 2.49 26.36 -67.53
C SER A 546 1.94 25.24 -68.40
N PRO A 547 0.75 24.69 -68.09
CA PRO A 547 0.23 23.52 -68.81
C PRO A 547 -0.01 23.76 -70.30
N ASP A 548 -0.19 25.02 -70.70
CA ASP A 548 -0.48 25.45 -72.08
C ASP A 548 0.67 26.27 -72.72
N GLY A 549 1.75 26.54 -71.98
CA GLY A 549 2.94 27.24 -72.47
C GLY A 549 2.79 28.75 -72.67
N GLU A 550 1.61 29.34 -72.46
CA GLU A 550 1.33 30.74 -72.80
C GLU A 550 0.50 31.53 -71.76
N SER A 551 -0.43 30.91 -71.01
CA SER A 551 -1.43 31.71 -70.23
C SER A 551 -1.90 31.16 -68.89
N ASN A 552 -1.75 29.86 -68.62
CA ASN A 552 -2.13 29.26 -67.34
C ASN A 552 -0.90 28.94 -66.51
N ILE A 553 -0.91 29.28 -65.22
CA ILE A 553 0.10 28.82 -64.25
C ILE A 553 -0.56 27.84 -63.29
N ALA A 554 -0.01 26.64 -63.18
CA ALA A 554 -0.39 25.65 -62.18
C ALA A 554 0.68 25.60 -61.07
N LEU A 555 0.25 25.88 -59.84
CA LEU A 555 1.04 25.76 -58.63
C LEU A 555 0.79 24.39 -58.02
N ARG A 556 1.85 23.73 -57.55
CA ARG A 556 1.75 22.45 -56.88
C ARG A 556 2.54 22.46 -55.56
N TRP A 557 1.89 22.05 -54.47
CA TRP A 557 2.47 21.92 -53.13
C TRP A 557 1.86 20.72 -52.41
N VAL A 558 2.50 20.24 -51.33
CA VAL A 558 1.94 19.17 -50.50
C VAL A 558 0.99 19.80 -49.48
N GLY A 559 -0.26 19.35 -49.44
CA GLY A 559 -1.26 19.85 -48.49
C GLY A 559 -1.35 18.94 -47.27
N VAL A 560 -1.16 19.49 -46.07
CA VAL A 560 -1.32 18.77 -44.81
C VAL A 560 -2.80 18.57 -44.50
N SER A 561 -3.19 17.36 -44.09
CA SER A 561 -4.57 17.04 -43.76
C SER A 561 -5.11 17.96 -42.65
N GLY A 562 -6.25 18.61 -42.91
CA GLY A 562 -6.89 19.51 -41.94
C GLY A 562 -6.40 20.97 -41.97
N VAL A 563 -5.38 21.28 -42.77
CA VAL A 563 -4.90 22.65 -43.00
C VAL A 563 -5.59 23.23 -44.24
N LEU A 564 -6.04 24.49 -44.15
CA LEU A 564 -6.62 25.23 -45.28
C LEU A 564 -5.56 26.16 -45.87
N TYR A 565 -5.53 26.22 -47.20
CA TYR A 565 -4.60 27.05 -47.95
C TYR A 565 -5.31 28.13 -48.75
N ASN A 566 -4.62 29.25 -48.92
CA ASN A 566 -4.92 30.28 -49.90
C ASN A 566 -3.81 30.39 -50.94
N VAL A 567 -4.19 30.91 -52.10
CA VAL A 567 -3.24 31.26 -53.15
C VAL A 567 -3.43 32.72 -53.49
N GLU A 568 -2.33 33.46 -53.46
CA GLU A 568 -2.26 34.88 -53.79
C GLU A 568 -1.38 35.10 -55.02
N ARG A 569 -1.75 36.08 -55.82
CA ARG A 569 -0.99 36.55 -56.98
C ARG A 569 -0.55 38.00 -56.84
N LEU A 570 0.67 38.27 -57.27
CA LEU A 570 1.30 39.59 -57.38
C LEU A 570 1.91 39.79 -58.77
N THR A 571 2.07 41.06 -59.18
CA THR A 571 2.69 41.44 -60.46
C THR A 571 4.07 42.10 -60.30
N ASN A 572 4.48 42.45 -59.07
CA ASN A 572 5.78 43.07 -58.81
C ASN A 572 6.21 42.93 -57.33
N LEU A 573 7.37 42.33 -57.04
CA LEU A 573 7.91 42.20 -55.67
C LEU A 573 8.40 43.53 -55.05
N ALA A 574 8.66 44.56 -55.86
CA ALA A 574 9.38 45.77 -55.44
C ALA A 574 8.49 46.92 -54.93
N VAL A 575 7.16 46.78 -54.94
CA VAL A 575 6.23 47.83 -54.45
C VAL A 575 5.55 47.33 -53.18
N GLN A 576 5.80 47.99 -52.05
CA GLN A 576 5.14 47.71 -50.77
C GLN A 576 4.44 48.98 -50.25
N PRO A 577 3.21 48.89 -49.71
CA PRO A 577 2.38 47.68 -49.62
C PRO A 577 1.64 47.40 -50.94
N GLN A 578 1.60 46.14 -51.38
CA GLN A 578 0.71 45.69 -52.46
C GLN A 578 -0.53 44.99 -51.90
N SER A 579 -1.70 45.23 -52.52
CA SER A 579 -2.89 44.40 -52.34
C SER A 579 -2.71 43.12 -53.16
N ALA A 580 -2.15 42.08 -52.57
CA ALA A 580 -2.07 40.76 -53.22
C ALA A 580 -3.49 40.29 -53.58
N MET A 581 -3.69 39.80 -54.81
CA MET A 581 -4.99 39.30 -55.22
C MET A 581 -5.12 37.85 -54.75
N LYS A 582 -6.03 37.59 -53.81
CA LYS A 582 -6.43 36.21 -53.47
C LYS A 582 -7.13 35.59 -54.67
N ILE A 583 -6.51 34.57 -55.26
CA ILE A 583 -7.06 33.82 -56.41
C ILE A 583 -7.75 32.53 -55.95
N ALA A 584 -7.42 32.02 -54.76
CA ALA A 584 -8.14 30.92 -54.12
C ALA A 584 -8.04 30.98 -52.59
N THR A 585 -9.06 30.42 -51.93
CA THR A 585 -9.20 30.26 -50.47
C THR A 585 -9.85 28.91 -50.17
N ASN A 586 -9.83 28.48 -48.91
CA ASN A 586 -10.41 27.23 -48.41
C ASN A 586 -9.95 25.98 -49.18
N LEU A 587 -8.71 25.97 -49.69
CA LEU A 587 -8.14 24.79 -50.33
C LEU A 587 -7.73 23.80 -49.23
N ALA A 588 -8.50 22.73 -49.04
CA ALA A 588 -8.22 21.75 -47.99
C ALA A 588 -7.07 20.82 -48.36
N GLY A 589 -6.08 20.71 -47.47
CA GLY A 589 -5.09 19.65 -47.52
C GLY A 589 -5.69 18.30 -47.12
N GLN A 590 -5.23 17.25 -47.79
CA GLN A 590 -5.65 15.86 -47.57
C GLN A 590 -4.47 14.91 -47.31
N GLY A 591 -3.28 15.47 -47.04
CA GLY A 591 -2.04 14.68 -46.89
C GLY A 591 -1.38 14.29 -48.20
N ASP A 592 -1.76 14.91 -49.32
CA ASP A 592 -1.21 14.66 -50.66
C ASP A 592 -1.05 16.00 -51.43
N TRP A 593 -0.56 15.92 -52.66
CA TRP A 593 -0.34 17.05 -53.55
C TRP A 593 -1.63 17.81 -53.88
N ILE A 594 -1.63 19.11 -53.63
CA ILE A 594 -2.60 20.07 -54.16
C ILE A 594 -2.02 20.66 -55.43
N THR A 595 -2.83 20.72 -56.49
CA THR A 595 -2.52 21.49 -57.71
C THR A 595 -3.62 22.53 -57.93
N HIS A 596 -3.25 23.81 -57.99
CA HIS A 596 -4.17 24.91 -58.25
C HIS A 596 -3.74 25.72 -59.46
N GLY A 597 -4.66 25.92 -60.41
CA GLY A 597 -4.41 26.68 -61.64
C GLY A 597 -4.91 28.11 -61.54
N ASP A 598 -4.10 29.07 -61.96
CA ASP A 598 -4.48 30.46 -62.16
C ASP A 598 -4.80 30.73 -63.63
N THR A 599 -6.09 30.85 -63.93
CA THR A 599 -6.59 31.19 -65.28
C THR A 599 -6.65 32.69 -65.55
N GLY A 600 -6.34 33.53 -64.56
CA GLY A 600 -6.35 34.99 -64.68
C GLY A 600 -4.99 35.59 -65.03
N ALA A 601 -3.92 34.80 -65.12
CA ALA A 601 -2.56 35.25 -65.40
C ALA A 601 -2.32 35.51 -66.91
N LEU A 602 -3.11 36.41 -67.49
CA LEU A 602 -3.10 36.69 -68.93
C LEU A 602 -1.94 37.64 -69.31
N GLY A 603 -0.90 37.14 -69.99
CA GLY A 603 0.20 37.93 -70.56
C GLY A 603 1.61 37.55 -70.06
N PRO A 604 2.69 38.20 -70.58
CA PRO A 604 4.09 37.73 -70.46
C PRO A 604 4.76 37.87 -69.07
N GLY A 605 4.01 38.21 -68.01
CA GLY A 605 4.56 38.35 -66.66
C GLY A 605 5.47 39.57 -66.44
N PRO A 606 6.10 39.70 -65.27
CA PRO A 606 6.26 38.66 -64.24
C PRO A 606 5.01 38.45 -63.37
N TRP A 607 4.66 37.19 -63.15
CA TRP A 607 3.64 36.76 -62.18
C TRP A 607 4.33 36.11 -60.98
N MET A 608 3.92 36.50 -59.79
CA MET A 608 4.46 36.01 -58.53
C MET A 608 3.34 35.44 -57.70
N TYR A 609 3.60 34.29 -57.07
CA TYR A 609 2.60 33.57 -56.32
C TYR A 609 3.06 33.34 -54.89
N ARG A 610 2.11 33.38 -53.97
CA ARG A 610 2.29 32.96 -52.59
C ARG A 610 1.21 31.94 -52.28
N VAL A 611 1.63 30.79 -51.75
CA VAL A 611 0.73 29.86 -51.08
C VAL A 611 0.84 30.15 -49.59
N GLY A 612 -0.28 30.48 -48.97
CA GLY A 612 -0.37 30.77 -47.54
C GLY A 612 -1.32 29.80 -46.85
N VAL A 613 -1.17 29.66 -45.54
CA VAL A 613 -2.14 28.99 -44.68
C VAL A 613 -3.22 29.99 -44.26
N GLU A 614 -4.46 29.52 -44.10
CA GLU A 614 -5.61 30.34 -43.66
C GLU A 614 -5.91 30.25 -42.17
#